data_AF-A0A4Y8ID35-F1
#
_entry.id   AF-A0A4Y8ID35-F1
#
_cell.length_a   1.000
_cell.length_b   1.000
_cell.length_c   1.000
_cell.angle_alpha   90.00
_cell.angle_beta   90.00
_cell.angle_gamma   90.00
#
_symmetry.space_group_name_H-M   'P 1'
#
loop_
_entity.id
_entity.type
_entity.pdbx_description
1 polymer ?
#
loop_
_entity_poly.entity_id
_entity_poly.type
_entity_poly.pdbx_seq_one_letter_code
_entity_poly.pdbx_strand_id
1 'polypeptide(L)'
;MIEIWSFGRGWYQLFTDDVKILERVIRWNKVKKFGIYYYPDGSIGISILFPASIYNRIAEELGLPKKTKSLGRIKQGQRLHKVHSIAQVKCSKLNSVDD
;
A
#
# COMPACT_ATOMS: atom_id res chain seq x y z
N MET A 1 10.99 15.49 -9.80
CA MET A 1 9.65 15.66 -9.19
C MET A 1 9.07 14.28 -8.88
N ILE A 2 8.46 14.09 -7.70
CA ILE A 2 7.88 12.81 -7.30
C ILE A 2 6.51 13.07 -6.65
N GLU A 3 5.46 12.46 -7.19
CA GLU A 3 4.10 12.69 -6.71
C GLU A 3 3.26 11.41 -6.77
N ILE A 4 2.31 11.25 -5.84
CA ILE A 4 1.39 10.11 -5.80
C ILE A 4 -0.05 10.63 -5.77
N TRP A 5 -0.89 10.15 -6.69
CA TRP A 5 -2.32 10.45 -6.75
C TRP A 5 -3.18 9.19 -6.78
N SER A 6 -4.44 9.35 -6.36
CA SER A 6 -5.45 8.30 -6.51
C SER A 6 -5.80 8.17 -7.98
N PHE A 7 -5.66 6.96 -8.54
CA PHE A 7 -6.01 6.67 -9.93
C PHE A 7 -7.41 6.06 -10.05
N GLY A 8 -7.84 5.32 -9.03
CA GLY A 8 -9.15 4.66 -9.02
C GLY A 8 -9.35 3.81 -7.78
N ARG A 9 -10.44 3.03 -7.73
CA ARG A 9 -10.79 2.20 -6.57
C ARG A 9 -9.66 1.25 -6.20
N GLY A 10 -8.95 1.58 -5.12
CA GLY A 10 -7.86 0.76 -4.58
C GLY A 10 -6.53 0.88 -5.34
N TRP A 11 -6.38 1.83 -6.27
CA TRP A 11 -5.17 2.03 -7.07
C TRP A 11 -4.66 3.47 -6.97
N TYR A 12 -3.34 3.60 -6.94
CA TYR A 12 -2.61 4.87 -6.95
C TYR A 12 -1.67 4.88 -8.13
N GLN A 13 -1.38 6.08 -8.62
CA GLN A 13 -0.36 6.34 -9.61
C GLN A 13 0.75 7.16 -8.97
N LEU A 14 1.98 6.69 -9.15
CA LEU A 14 3.21 7.41 -8.86
C LEU A 14 3.68 8.03 -10.16
N PHE A 15 3.99 9.32 -10.14
CA PHE A 15 4.71 10.00 -11.19
C PHE A 15 6.11 10.38 -10.70
N THR A 16 7.10 10.15 -11.55
CA THR A 16 8.48 10.55 -11.29
C THR A 16 9.24 10.79 -12.59
N ASP A 17 10.16 11.73 -12.57
CA ASP A 17 11.18 11.95 -13.61
C ASP A 17 12.48 11.16 -13.33
N ASP A 18 12.59 10.48 -12.19
CA ASP A 18 13.77 9.70 -11.81
C ASP A 18 13.63 8.23 -12.21
N VAL A 19 14.40 7.83 -13.22
CA VAL A 19 14.46 6.45 -13.74
C VAL A 19 14.90 5.45 -12.66
N LYS A 20 15.73 5.85 -11.69
CA LYS A 20 16.19 4.96 -10.61
C LYS A 20 15.05 4.59 -9.67
N ILE A 21 14.03 5.44 -9.53
CA ILE A 21 12.82 5.11 -8.77
C ILE A 21 12.02 4.04 -9.52
N LEU A 22 11.87 4.18 -10.83
CA LEU A 22 11.20 3.17 -11.67
C LEU A 22 11.84 1.79 -11.47
N GLU A 23 13.15 1.67 -11.62
CA GLU A 23 13.85 0.39 -11.54
C GLU A 23 13.70 -0.30 -10.18
N ARG A 24 13.66 0.49 -9.10
CA ARG A 24 13.47 -0.02 -7.73
C ARG A 24 12.04 -0.46 -7.48
N VAL A 25 11.06 0.35 -7.86
CA VAL A 25 9.64 0.14 -7.50
C VAL A 25 8.96 -0.85 -8.44
N ILE A 26 9.34 -0.92 -9.72
CA ILE A 26 8.66 -1.79 -10.70
C ILE A 26 8.84 -3.28 -10.40
N ARG A 27 9.89 -3.64 -9.66
CA ARG A 27 10.16 -5.02 -9.22
C ARG A 27 9.20 -5.48 -8.11
N TRP A 28 8.43 -4.57 -7.52
CA TRP A 28 7.55 -4.90 -6.42
C TRP A 28 6.26 -5.54 -6.94
N ASN A 29 5.78 -6.55 -6.21
CA ASN A 29 4.60 -7.30 -6.62
C ASN A 29 3.39 -6.36 -6.79
N LYS A 30 2.65 -6.54 -7.90
CA LYS A 30 1.44 -5.78 -8.27
C LYS A 30 1.68 -4.33 -8.73
N VAL A 31 2.93 -3.93 -8.93
CA VAL A 31 3.27 -2.66 -9.59
C VAL A 31 3.20 -2.84 -11.11
N LYS A 32 2.61 -1.87 -11.82
CA LYS A 32 2.47 -1.88 -13.29
C LYS A 32 3.02 -0.61 -13.91
N LYS A 33 3.84 -0.73 -14.95
CA LYS A 33 4.22 0.43 -15.78
C LYS A 33 2.96 0.94 -16.48
N PHE A 34 2.72 2.25 -16.40
CA PHE A 34 1.49 2.85 -16.91
C PHE A 34 1.73 3.80 -18.08
N GLY A 35 2.74 4.66 -17.99
CA GLY A 35 3.01 5.63 -19.05
C GLY A 35 4.41 6.23 -18.98
N ILE A 36 4.83 6.77 -20.12
CA ILE A 36 6.02 7.59 -20.27
C ILE A 36 5.58 8.90 -20.94
N TYR A 37 6.04 10.02 -20.42
CA TYR A 37 5.73 11.37 -20.88
C TYR A 37 7.02 12.01 -21.37
N TYR A 38 6.97 12.63 -22.55
CA TYR A 38 8.08 13.37 -23.13
C TYR A 38 7.74 14.85 -23.08
N TYR A 39 8.60 15.64 -22.45
CA TYR A 39 8.42 17.07 -22.33
C TYR A 39 9.24 17.83 -23.38
N PRO A 40 8.84 19.06 -23.77
CA PRO A 40 9.56 19.85 -24.78
C PRO A 40 11.00 20.20 -24.42
N ASP A 41 11.34 20.20 -23.13
CA ASP A 41 12.70 20.42 -22.62
C ASP A 41 13.59 19.18 -22.72
N GLY A 42 13.08 18.08 -23.29
CA GLY A 42 13.77 16.80 -23.40
C GLY A 42 13.71 15.95 -22.14
N SER A 43 13.06 16.40 -21.07
CA SER A 43 12.88 15.60 -19.86
C SER A 43 11.85 14.48 -20.08
N ILE A 44 12.00 13.40 -19.30
CA ILE A 44 11.13 12.21 -19.37
C ILE A 44 10.43 12.04 -18.03
N GLY A 45 9.11 12.05 -18.05
CA GLY A 45 8.27 11.66 -16.93
C GLY A 45 7.85 10.20 -17.05
N ILE A 46 7.76 9.48 -15.94
CA ILE A 46 7.35 8.08 -15.87
C ILE A 46 6.19 7.97 -14.91
N SER A 47 5.17 7.21 -15.29
CA SER A 47 4.07 6.85 -14.39
C SER A 47 3.95 5.35 -14.17
N ILE A 48 3.65 5.01 -12.92
CA ILE A 48 3.55 3.64 -12.44
C ILE A 48 2.27 3.51 -11.61
N LEU A 49 1.50 2.45 -11.84
CA LEU A 49 0.33 2.10 -11.03
C LEU A 49 0.66 1.08 -9.97
N PHE A 50 0.07 1.24 -8.79
CA PHE A 50 0.23 0.30 -7.69
C PHE A 50 -1.02 0.24 -6.80
N PRO A 51 -1.24 -0.89 -6.10
CA PRO A 51 -2.40 -1.03 -5.23
C PRO A 51 -2.24 -0.25 -3.91
N ALA A 52 -3.37 0.19 -3.35
CA ALA A 52 -3.45 0.88 -2.07
C ALA A 52 -2.75 0.13 -0.91
N SER A 53 -2.68 -1.20 -1.00
CA SER A 53 -2.05 -2.06 0.00
C SER A 53 -0.55 -1.79 0.18
N ILE A 54 0.14 -1.29 -0.85
CA ILE A 54 1.58 -1.01 -0.79
C ILE A 54 1.90 0.49 -0.73
N TYR A 55 0.89 1.35 -0.61
CA TYR A 55 1.07 2.81 -0.57
C TYR A 55 2.08 3.24 0.49
N ASN A 56 1.90 2.80 1.75
CA ASN A 56 2.78 3.27 2.84
C ASN A 56 4.22 2.81 2.66
N ARG A 57 4.44 1.66 2.01
CA ARG A 57 5.77 1.15 1.70
C ARG A 57 6.44 1.99 0.61
N ILE A 58 5.71 2.36 -0.44
CA ILE A 58 6.22 3.25 -1.50
C ILE A 58 6.47 4.65 -0.93
N ALA A 59 5.54 5.17 -0.14
CA ALA A 59 5.70 6.50 0.47
C ALA A 59 6.93 6.55 1.38
N GLU A 60 7.17 5.50 2.17
CA GLU A 60 8.36 5.39 3.02
C GLU A 60 9.67 5.36 2.23
N GLU A 61 9.74 4.52 1.19
CA GLU A 61 10.92 4.42 0.30
C GLU A 61 11.25 5.76 -0.39
N LEU A 62 10.21 6.55 -0.71
CA LEU A 62 10.35 7.81 -1.43
C LEU A 62 10.38 9.04 -0.52
N GLY A 63 10.39 8.86 0.82
CA GLY A 63 10.35 9.97 1.77
C GLY A 63 9.06 10.80 1.73
N LEU A 64 7.97 10.23 1.20
CA LEU A 64 6.66 10.86 1.07
C LEU A 64 5.77 10.61 2.30
N PRO A 65 4.76 11.46 2.54
CA PRO A 65 3.80 11.26 3.62
C PRO A 65 3.06 9.92 3.52
N LYS A 66 3.17 9.12 4.59
CA LYS A 66 2.41 7.88 4.77
C LYS A 66 0.93 8.20 5.03
N LYS A 67 0.03 7.36 4.51
CA LYS A 67 -1.39 7.44 4.88
C LYS A 67 -1.58 6.94 6.30
N THR A 68 -2.24 7.78 7.09
CA THR A 68 -2.79 7.38 8.39
C THR A 68 -4.02 6.50 8.19
N LYS A 69 -4.20 5.53 9.07
CA LYS A 69 -5.43 4.72 9.07
C LYS A 69 -6.60 5.62 9.46
N SER A 70 -7.73 5.51 8.78
CA SER A 70 -8.95 6.17 9.22
C SER A 70 -9.40 5.62 10.58
N LEU A 71 -10.07 6.45 11.38
CA LEU A 71 -10.61 6.04 12.69
C LEU A 71 -11.51 4.79 12.57
N GLY A 72 -12.33 4.70 11.51
CA GLY A 72 -13.15 3.52 11.24
C GLY A 72 -12.31 2.25 11.04
N ARG A 73 -11.23 2.34 10.26
CA ARG A 73 -10.31 1.22 10.02
C ARG A 73 -9.55 0.82 11.29
N ILE A 74 -9.24 1.77 12.16
CA ILE A 74 -8.64 1.50 13.48
C ILE A 74 -9.63 0.75 14.37
N LYS A 75 -10.85 1.28 14.54
CA LYS A 75 -11.91 0.64 15.35
C LYS A 75 -12.26 -0.76 14.85
N GLN A 76 -12.33 -0.95 13.54
CA GLN A 76 -12.57 -2.27 12.93
C GLN A 76 -11.44 -3.25 13.25
N GLY A 77 -10.17 -2.82 13.14
CA GLY A 77 -9.01 -3.64 13.52
C GLY A 77 -9.03 -4.04 14.99
N GLN A 78 -9.35 -3.11 15.90
CA GLN A 78 -9.49 -3.39 17.33
C GLN A 78 -10.61 -4.41 17.61
N ARG A 79 -11.76 -4.27 16.92
CA ARG A 79 -12.87 -5.21 17.05
C ARG A 79 -12.47 -6.62 16.59
N LEU A 80 -11.84 -6.74 15.43
CA LEU A 80 -11.38 -8.04 14.91
C LEU A 80 -10.39 -8.72 15.87
N HIS A 81 -9.45 -7.96 16.43
CA HIS A 81 -8.51 -8.47 17.42
C HIS A 81 -9.23 -9.02 18.67
N LYS A 82 -10.24 -8.30 19.18
CA LYS A 82 -11.05 -8.75 20.33
C LYS A 82 -11.86 -10.01 20.02
N VAL A 83 -12.40 -10.14 18.81
CA VAL A 83 -13.11 -11.35 18.38
C VAL A 83 -12.14 -12.53 18.31
N HIS A 84 -10.95 -12.32 17.75
CA HIS A 84 -9.92 -13.36 17.66
C HIS A 84 -9.46 -13.85 19.03
N SER A 85 -9.21 -12.94 19.99
CA SER A 85 -8.80 -13.34 21.33
C SER A 85 -9.87 -14.15 22.06
N ILE A 86 -11.15 -13.78 21.91
CA ILE A 86 -12.27 -14.56 22.47
C ILE A 86 -12.34 -15.95 21.83
N ALA A 87 -12.17 -16.03 20.50
CA ALA A 87 -12.18 -17.31 19.79
C ALA A 87 -11.05 -18.23 20.27
N GLN A 88 -9.82 -17.71 20.43
CA GLN A 88 -8.69 -18.47 20.97
C GLN A 88 -8.98 -19.05 22.36
N VAL A 89 -9.53 -18.24 23.27
CA VAL A 89 -9.89 -18.68 24.63
C VAL A 89 -11.00 -19.73 24.62
N LYS A 90 -11.96 -19.62 23.70
CA LYS A 90 -13.03 -20.62 23.57
C LYS A 90 -12.51 -21.94 23.00
N CYS A 91 -11.67 -21.90 21.97
CA CYS A 91 -11.05 -23.09 21.40
C CYS A 91 -10.15 -23.80 22.43
N SER A 92 -9.36 -23.06 23.21
CA SER A 92 -8.52 -23.68 24.25
C SER A 92 -9.35 -24.38 25.33
N LYS A 93 -10.52 -23.83 25.68
CA LYS A 93 -11.44 -24.45 26.65
C LYS A 93 -12.18 -25.66 26.09
N LEU A 94 -12.49 -25.68 24.80
CA LEU A 94 -13.13 -26.84 24.16
C LEU A 94 -12.17 -28.02 24.08
N ASN A 95 -10.90 -27.76 23.75
CA ASN A 95 -9.88 -28.81 23.65
C ASN A 95 -9.41 -29.38 25.01
N SER A 96 -9.78 -28.75 26.13
CA SER A 96 -9.38 -29.18 27.48
C SER A 96 -10.48 -29.92 28.25
N VAL A 97 -11.62 -30.20 27.59
CA VAL A 97 -12.78 -30.88 28.19
C VAL A 97 -12.87 -32.34 27.73
N ASP A 98 -12.05 -32.74 26.75
CA ASP A 98 -12.01 -34.09 26.18
C ASP A 98 -10.86 -34.97 26.74
N ASP A 99 -10.16 -34.53 27.80
CA ASP A 99 -9.17 -35.29 28.60
C ASP A 99 -9.71 -35.54 30.02
#